data_AF-A0A5C7LH12-F1
#
_entry.id   AF-A0A5C7LH12-F1
#
_cell.length_a   1.000
_cell.length_b   1.000
_cell.length_c   1.000
_cell.angle_alpha   90.00
_cell.angle_beta   90.00
_cell.angle_gamma   90.00
#
_symmetry.space_group_name_H-M   'P 1'
#
loop_
_entity.id
_entity.type
_entity.pdbx_description
1 polymer ?
#
loop_
_entity_poly.entity_id
_entity_poly.type
_entity_poly.pdbx_seq_one_letter_code
_entity_poly.pdbx_strand_id
1 'polypeptide(L)'
;MDTNALKTLPEIIAQNQTPIITKLHANGQEFAVVPVGMQIQSLKDIRDEDRQTPAYRADFVKTHDLASFIAHVGRFKSDDTVLFARLPAITGNNVLFSIRAVIDHHPAGTDTARAGAQRHLVIYVPVLHLRAQRWLDAERKMMAQGDFAAFIEDNLSDLCVLEGFTPPFGTAVATPADLLTLSRGLEVRVNQTVRNATRLATGEVSLTFTTENTRQDGSELIVPEWFGLRVPVFAGAEPFVLPVRLRYKVADGAIKFAYLFHDFDRMLEDTVRAAIDTVRKAHPDLHIVEGSAD
;
A
#
# COMPACT_ATOMS: atom_id res chain seq x y z
N MET A 1 44.09 13.27 0.52
CA MET A 1 44.60 13.40 -0.85
C MET A 1 45.30 14.73 -0.94
N ASP A 2 46.51 14.74 -1.50
CA ASP A 2 47.36 15.93 -1.58
C ASP A 2 46.64 17.00 -2.41
N THR A 3 46.09 18.02 -1.73
CA THR A 3 45.34 19.13 -2.35
C THR A 3 46.19 19.89 -3.39
N ASN A 4 47.49 19.62 -3.42
CA ASN A 4 48.44 20.07 -4.43
C ASN A 4 48.22 19.44 -5.82
N ALA A 5 47.85 18.15 -5.93
CA ALA A 5 47.78 17.47 -7.23
C ALA A 5 46.65 18.02 -8.15
N LEU A 6 45.55 18.49 -7.55
CA LEU A 6 44.44 19.14 -8.27
C LEU A 6 44.70 20.64 -8.51
N LYS A 7 45.54 21.30 -7.70
CA LYS A 7 45.98 22.68 -7.93
C LYS A 7 46.99 22.80 -9.06
N THR A 8 47.76 21.73 -9.33
CA THR A 8 48.69 21.66 -10.46
C THR A 8 48.01 21.39 -11.80
N LEU A 9 46.75 20.95 -11.82
CA LEU A 9 46.03 20.65 -13.08
C LEU A 9 45.80 21.89 -13.95
N PRO A 10 45.30 23.03 -13.41
CA PRO A 10 45.25 24.30 -14.13
C PRO A 10 46.64 24.77 -14.59
N GLU A 11 47.70 24.53 -13.82
CA GLU A 11 49.07 24.89 -14.18
C GLU A 11 49.63 24.04 -15.32
N ILE A 12 49.38 22.71 -15.31
CA ILE A 12 49.73 21.77 -16.38
C ILE A 12 48.92 22.08 -17.65
N ILE A 13 47.65 22.43 -17.51
CA ILE A 13 46.79 22.84 -18.63
C ILE A 13 47.28 24.18 -19.20
N ALA A 14 47.59 25.17 -18.37
CA ALA A 14 48.14 26.46 -18.81
C ALA A 14 49.51 26.31 -19.49
N GLN A 15 50.37 25.41 -19.00
CA GLN A 15 51.64 25.05 -19.64
C GLN A 15 51.47 24.39 -21.01
N ASN A 16 50.36 23.68 -21.25
CA ASN A 16 50.11 22.95 -22.49
C ASN A 16 49.06 23.60 -23.42
N GLN A 17 48.39 24.68 -22.99
CA GLN A 17 47.39 25.43 -23.76
C GLN A 17 47.98 26.52 -24.65
N THR A 18 49.21 26.96 -24.39
CA THR A 18 49.95 27.71 -25.39
C THR A 18 50.59 26.70 -26.34
N PRO A 19 50.39 26.80 -27.67
CA PRO A 19 51.21 26.02 -28.58
C PRO A 19 52.65 26.32 -28.21
N ILE A 20 53.43 25.28 -27.87
CA ILE A 20 54.85 25.44 -27.62
C ILE A 20 55.47 25.73 -28.99
N ILE A 21 55.41 26.99 -29.42
CA ILE A 21 56.13 27.47 -30.59
C ILE A 21 57.58 27.60 -30.14
N THR A 22 58.26 26.47 -30.01
CA THR A 22 59.72 26.48 -29.98
C THR A 22 60.16 26.75 -31.41
N LYS A 23 60.59 27.99 -31.67
CA LYS A 23 61.29 28.33 -32.91
C LYS A 23 62.60 27.54 -32.96
N LEU A 24 62.57 26.42 -33.66
CA LEU A 24 63.78 25.66 -33.97
C LEU A 24 64.40 26.30 -35.21
N HIS A 25 65.61 26.83 -35.07
CA HIS A 25 66.41 27.29 -36.20
C HIS A 25 67.32 26.15 -36.65
N ALA A 26 66.95 25.50 -37.73
CA ALA A 26 67.81 24.54 -38.44
C ALA A 26 67.90 24.99 -39.89
N ASN A 27 69.14 25.16 -40.40
CA ASN A 27 69.40 25.57 -41.79
C ASN A 27 68.66 26.84 -42.26
N GLY A 28 68.42 27.80 -41.36
CA GLY A 28 67.81 29.10 -41.70
C GLY A 28 66.28 29.11 -41.84
N GLN A 29 65.57 28.04 -41.47
CA GLN A 29 64.10 28.00 -41.42
C GLN A 29 63.56 27.95 -39.99
N GLU A 30 62.39 28.55 -39.75
CA GLU A 30 61.66 28.49 -38.48
C GLU A 30 60.56 27.42 -38.53
N PHE A 31 60.52 26.55 -37.52
CA PHE A 31 59.45 25.56 -37.33
C PHE A 31 58.61 25.88 -36.09
N ALA A 32 57.33 25.52 -36.11
CA ALA A 32 56.44 25.59 -34.95
C ALA A 32 55.92 24.18 -34.63
N VAL A 33 56.03 23.77 -33.36
CA VAL A 33 55.41 22.53 -32.88
C VAL A 33 54.05 22.88 -32.31
N VAL A 34 52.99 22.42 -32.97
CA VAL A 34 51.61 22.66 -32.53
C VAL A 34 51.00 21.32 -32.12
N PRO A 35 50.49 21.16 -30.89
CA PRO A 35 49.80 19.94 -30.49
C PRO A 35 48.54 19.74 -31.35
N VAL A 36 48.46 18.61 -32.06
CA VAL A 36 47.31 18.22 -32.86
C VAL A 36 46.55 17.12 -32.12
N GLY A 37 45.22 17.25 -32.03
CA GLY A 37 44.34 16.19 -31.49
C GLY A 37 44.01 16.26 -30.01
N MET A 38 44.14 17.42 -29.35
CA MET A 38 43.72 17.59 -27.95
C MET A 38 42.21 17.39 -27.79
N GLN A 39 41.81 16.61 -26.78
CA GLN A 39 40.42 16.35 -26.42
C GLN A 39 40.13 16.84 -25.01
N ILE A 40 38.96 17.45 -24.81
CA ILE A 40 38.46 17.80 -23.49
C ILE A 40 37.80 16.56 -22.89
N GLN A 41 38.31 16.08 -21.77
CA GLN A 41 37.72 14.96 -21.03
C GLN A 41 37.20 15.43 -19.67
N SER A 42 36.03 14.94 -19.26
CA SER A 42 35.48 15.17 -17.94
C SER A 42 36.35 14.51 -16.89
N LEU A 43 36.78 15.27 -15.88
CA LEU A 43 37.52 14.73 -14.72
C LEU A 43 36.59 14.18 -13.63
N LYS A 44 35.27 14.17 -13.87
CA LYS A 44 34.29 13.75 -12.87
C LYS A 44 34.53 12.29 -12.43
N ASP A 45 34.75 11.40 -13.40
CA ASP A 45 34.89 9.97 -13.13
C ASP A 45 36.18 9.68 -12.34
N ILE A 46 37.29 10.32 -12.73
CA ILE A 46 38.57 10.25 -12.00
C ILE A 46 38.42 10.81 -10.58
N ARG A 47 37.71 11.94 -10.41
CA ARG A 47 37.44 12.50 -9.07
C ARG A 47 36.59 11.58 -8.21
N ASP A 48 35.67 10.82 -8.80
CA ASP A 48 34.82 9.87 -8.07
C ASP A 48 35.60 8.59 -7.72
N GLU A 49 36.53 8.14 -8.55
CA GLU A 49 37.46 7.03 -8.27
C GLU A 49 38.37 7.30 -7.05
N ASP A 50 38.84 8.55 -6.90
CA ASP A 50 39.74 8.94 -5.84
C ASP A 50 39.05 9.23 -4.48
N ARG A 51 37.72 9.13 -4.40
CA ARG A 51 37.01 9.42 -3.14
C ARG A 51 37.13 8.25 -2.18
N GLN A 52 37.58 8.56 -0.97
CA GLN A 52 37.52 7.61 0.16
C GLN A 52 36.10 7.41 0.70
N THR A 53 35.17 8.32 0.38
CA THR A 53 33.77 8.27 0.79
C THR A 53 32.84 8.68 -0.35
N PRO A 54 31.60 8.13 -0.42
CA PRO A 54 30.65 8.47 -1.48
C PRO A 54 30.39 9.98 -1.61
N ALA A 55 30.08 10.42 -2.82
CA ALA A 55 29.81 11.83 -3.11
C ALA A 55 28.58 12.39 -2.39
N TYR A 56 27.66 11.51 -2.05
CA TYR A 56 26.43 11.76 -1.35
C TYR A 56 26.07 10.50 -0.56
N ARG A 57 25.26 10.64 0.49
CA ARG A 57 24.69 9.47 1.16
C ARG A 57 23.65 8.86 0.24
N ALA A 58 23.93 7.68 -0.28
CA ALA A 58 22.97 6.87 -1.02
C ALA A 58 22.53 5.72 -0.12
N ASP A 59 21.26 5.67 0.22
CA ASP A 59 20.70 4.60 1.04
C ASP A 59 19.24 4.36 0.62
N PHE A 60 18.79 3.13 0.75
CA PHE A 60 17.45 2.70 0.40
C PHE A 60 16.90 1.78 1.48
N VAL A 61 16.18 2.38 2.42
CA VAL A 61 15.68 1.69 3.61
C VAL A 61 14.19 1.43 3.45
N LYS A 62 13.79 0.15 3.56
CA LYS A 62 12.38 -0.24 3.65
C LYS A 62 12.01 -0.55 5.09
N THR A 63 10.95 0.07 5.59
CA THR A 63 10.38 -0.21 6.90
C THR A 63 8.97 -0.77 6.75
N HIS A 64 8.62 -1.71 7.63
CA HIS A 64 7.26 -2.28 7.71
C HIS A 64 6.45 -1.72 8.88
N ASP A 65 7.13 -1.01 9.80
CA ASP A 65 6.56 -0.36 10.97
C ASP A 65 6.62 1.16 10.82
N LEU A 66 5.51 1.82 11.16
CA LEU A 66 5.36 3.27 11.01
C LEU A 66 6.23 4.04 12.01
N ALA A 67 6.40 3.53 13.23
CA ALA A 67 7.24 4.18 14.24
C ALA A 67 8.72 4.16 13.83
N SER A 68 9.18 3.03 13.29
CA SER A 68 10.53 2.88 12.73
C SER A 68 10.76 3.79 11.53
N PHE A 69 9.76 3.94 10.65
CA PHE A 69 9.81 4.90 9.55
C PHE A 69 10.02 6.32 10.07
N ILE A 70 9.16 6.77 10.98
CA ILE A 70 9.21 8.11 11.58
C ILE A 70 10.56 8.35 12.27
N ALA A 71 11.03 7.40 13.08
CA ALA A 71 12.31 7.54 13.77
C ALA A 71 13.49 7.64 12.79
N HIS A 72 13.47 6.85 11.71
CA HIS A 72 14.53 6.84 10.72
C HIS A 72 14.54 8.10 9.85
N VAL A 73 13.37 8.57 9.42
CA VAL A 73 13.22 9.87 8.73
C VAL A 73 13.69 11.00 9.65
N GLY A 74 13.23 11.03 10.90
CA GLY A 74 13.64 12.04 11.88
C GLY A 74 15.15 12.08 12.15
N ARG A 75 15.83 10.93 12.06
CA ARG A 75 17.28 10.85 12.23
C ARG A 75 18.07 11.53 11.10
N PHE A 76 17.52 11.54 9.88
CA PHE A 76 18.28 11.93 8.69
C PHE A 76 17.68 13.08 7.89
N LYS A 77 16.47 13.54 8.23
CA LYS A 77 15.79 14.64 7.55
C LYS A 77 16.64 15.93 7.52
N SER A 78 16.38 16.72 6.49
CA SER A 78 16.83 18.09 6.31
C SER A 78 15.63 18.98 5.98
N ASP A 79 15.84 20.30 5.92
CA ASP A 79 14.80 21.26 5.51
C ASP A 79 14.28 21.00 4.08
N ASP A 80 15.09 20.34 3.26
CA ASP A 80 14.77 20.03 1.87
C ASP A 80 14.10 18.64 1.75
N THR A 81 13.93 17.86 2.83
CA THR A 81 13.30 16.54 2.80
C THR A 81 11.81 16.63 2.41
N VAL A 82 11.38 15.77 1.47
CA VAL A 82 9.98 15.68 1.04
C VAL A 82 9.46 14.25 1.22
N LEU A 83 8.23 14.13 1.73
CA LEU A 83 7.51 12.87 1.78
C LEU A 83 6.46 12.79 0.68
N PHE A 84 6.31 11.61 0.11
CA PHE A 84 5.33 11.27 -0.90
C PHE A 84 4.46 10.13 -0.36
N ALA A 85 3.17 10.38 -0.20
CA ALA A 85 2.21 9.39 0.25
C ALA A 85 1.30 8.99 -0.90
N ARG A 86 1.31 7.72 -1.28
CA ARG A 86 0.40 7.19 -2.31
C ARG A 86 -0.92 6.79 -1.65
N LEU A 87 -2.04 7.10 -2.30
CA LEU A 87 -3.35 6.58 -1.89
C LEU A 87 -3.37 5.04 -1.96
N PRO A 88 -4.16 4.36 -1.12
CA PRO A 88 -4.25 2.91 -1.18
C PRO A 88 -4.81 2.48 -2.53
N ALA A 89 -4.26 1.39 -3.08
CA ALA A 89 -4.80 0.73 -4.26
C ALA A 89 -4.97 -0.76 -3.96
N ILE A 90 -6.11 -1.32 -4.35
CA ILE A 90 -6.34 -2.76 -4.28
C ILE A 90 -6.00 -3.38 -5.62
N THR A 91 -5.14 -4.40 -5.62
CA THR A 91 -4.85 -5.22 -6.81
C THR A 91 -5.04 -6.69 -6.45
N GLY A 92 -6.17 -7.27 -6.87
CA GLY A 92 -6.58 -8.59 -6.40
C GLY A 92 -6.86 -8.57 -4.89
N ASN A 93 -6.22 -9.47 -4.14
CA ASN A 93 -6.33 -9.54 -2.68
C ASN A 93 -5.21 -8.78 -1.95
N ASN A 94 -4.39 -8.01 -2.68
CA ASN A 94 -3.31 -7.22 -2.11
C ASN A 94 -3.70 -5.76 -1.98
N VAL A 95 -3.41 -5.19 -0.80
CA VAL A 95 -3.52 -3.76 -0.53
C VAL A 95 -2.15 -3.13 -0.69
N LEU A 96 -2.02 -2.21 -1.65
CA LEU A 96 -0.79 -1.48 -1.91
C LEU A 96 -0.89 -0.09 -1.28
N PHE A 97 0.03 0.20 -0.37
CA PHE A 97 0.19 1.51 0.25
C PHE A 97 1.66 1.74 0.58
N SER A 98 2.14 2.96 0.40
CA SER A 98 3.49 3.34 0.82
C SER A 98 3.62 4.82 1.10
N ILE A 99 4.49 5.16 2.06
CA ILE A 99 4.98 6.52 2.27
C ILE A 99 6.48 6.52 1.98
N ARG A 100 6.92 7.36 1.06
CA ARG A 100 8.32 7.49 0.65
C ARG A 100 8.86 8.85 1.10
N ALA A 101 9.92 8.85 1.90
CA ALA A 101 10.71 10.04 2.17
C ALA A 101 11.92 10.08 1.24
N VAL A 102 12.10 11.21 0.55
CA VAL A 102 13.31 11.55 -0.18
C VAL A 102 14.08 12.55 0.69
N ILE A 103 15.10 12.06 1.37
CA ILE A 103 15.81 12.82 2.41
C ILE A 103 16.61 13.98 1.79
N ASP A 104 17.28 13.72 0.67
CA ASP A 104 18.10 14.66 -0.09
C ASP A 104 17.36 15.17 -1.34
N HIS A 105 16.10 15.60 -1.15
CA HIS A 105 15.30 16.18 -2.22
C HIS A 105 15.80 17.58 -2.61
N HIS A 106 15.32 18.10 -3.74
CA HIS A 106 15.64 19.44 -4.19
C HIS A 106 15.11 20.51 -3.23
N PRO A 107 15.85 21.61 -3.04
CA PRO A 107 15.36 22.77 -2.30
C PRO A 107 14.16 23.39 -3.01
N ALA A 108 13.30 24.06 -2.24
CA ALA A 108 12.17 24.77 -2.79
C ALA A 108 12.63 25.92 -3.71
N GLY A 109 11.90 26.13 -4.82
CA GLY A 109 12.16 27.21 -5.77
C GLY A 109 12.95 26.77 -7.01
N THR A 110 13.61 27.73 -7.67
CA THR A 110 14.28 27.54 -8.97
C THR A 110 15.80 27.42 -8.88
N ASP A 111 16.36 27.36 -7.66
CA ASP A 111 17.81 27.27 -7.46
C ASP A 111 18.34 25.86 -7.81
N THR A 112 18.95 25.77 -8.99
CA THR A 112 19.54 24.52 -9.50
C THR A 112 20.95 24.27 -8.95
N ALA A 113 21.60 25.25 -8.34
CA ALA A 113 22.96 25.09 -7.80
C ALA A 113 22.99 24.22 -6.53
N ARG A 114 21.86 24.17 -5.81
CA ARG A 114 21.65 23.36 -4.61
C ARG A 114 20.81 22.10 -4.85
N ALA A 115 20.65 21.66 -6.10
CA ALA A 115 19.84 20.48 -6.40
C ALA A 115 20.28 19.25 -5.59
N GLY A 116 19.35 18.68 -4.82
CA GLY A 116 19.56 17.44 -4.07
C GLY A 116 19.82 16.25 -4.99
N ALA A 117 20.59 15.26 -4.51
CA ALA A 117 20.96 14.09 -5.30
C ALA A 117 19.83 13.06 -5.42
N GLN A 118 18.80 13.13 -4.55
CA GLN A 118 17.65 12.24 -4.49
C GLN A 118 18.04 10.74 -4.39
N ARG A 119 19.13 10.43 -3.66
CA ARG A 119 19.66 9.07 -3.49
C ARG A 119 19.48 8.49 -2.10
N HIS A 120 19.00 9.27 -1.13
CA HIS A 120 18.71 8.79 0.22
C HIS A 120 17.20 8.65 0.40
N LEU A 121 16.73 7.41 0.34
CA LEU A 121 15.33 7.05 0.27
C LEU A 121 14.95 6.18 1.46
N VAL A 122 13.84 6.53 2.10
CA VAL A 122 13.23 5.72 3.15
C VAL A 122 11.80 5.46 2.73
N ILE A 123 11.38 4.19 2.70
CA ILE A 123 10.03 3.82 2.27
C ILE A 123 9.38 2.98 3.36
N TYR A 124 8.26 3.48 3.86
CA TYR A 124 7.31 2.70 4.63
C TYR A 124 6.41 1.90 3.69
N VAL A 125 6.43 0.58 3.86
CA VAL A 125 5.55 -0.36 3.17
C VAL A 125 4.93 -1.28 4.22
N PRO A 126 3.70 -1.00 4.69
CA PRO A 126 3.07 -1.85 5.68
C PRO A 126 2.83 -3.24 5.11
N VAL A 127 2.97 -4.24 5.98
CA VAL A 127 2.67 -5.63 5.66
C VAL A 127 1.24 -5.91 6.10
N LEU A 128 0.44 -6.52 5.22
CA LEU A 128 -0.90 -6.94 5.58
C LEU A 128 -0.85 -7.96 6.72
N HIS A 129 -1.73 -7.81 7.72
CA HIS A 129 -1.77 -8.74 8.84
C HIS A 129 -2.32 -10.10 8.39
N LEU A 130 -1.74 -11.19 8.89
CA LEU A 130 -2.13 -12.56 8.50
C LEU A 130 -3.62 -12.83 8.71
N ARG A 131 -4.21 -12.30 9.79
CA ARG A 131 -5.66 -12.39 10.07
C ARG A 131 -6.46 -11.71 8.94
N ALA A 132 -6.16 -10.46 8.60
CA ALA A 132 -6.84 -9.77 7.49
C ALA A 132 -6.63 -10.48 6.14
N GLN A 133 -5.43 -11.00 5.86
CA GLN A 133 -5.15 -11.77 4.65
C GLN A 133 -6.07 -12.98 4.53
N ARG A 134 -6.26 -13.76 5.62
CA ARG A 134 -7.16 -14.93 5.63
C ARG A 134 -8.58 -14.55 5.23
N TRP A 135 -9.10 -13.46 5.79
CA TRP A 135 -10.45 -13.00 5.47
C TRP A 135 -10.56 -12.45 4.04
N LEU A 136 -9.56 -11.74 3.53
CA LEU A 136 -9.52 -11.30 2.12
C LEU A 136 -9.43 -12.49 1.16
N ASP A 137 -8.64 -13.50 1.50
CA ASP A 137 -8.48 -14.69 0.67
C ASP A 137 -9.74 -15.53 0.58
N ALA A 138 -10.56 -15.55 1.62
CA ALA A 138 -11.82 -16.27 1.63
C ALA A 138 -13.04 -15.44 1.16
N GLU A 139 -12.88 -14.13 0.94
CA GLU A 139 -13.97 -13.27 0.49
C GLU A 139 -14.57 -13.77 -0.85
N ARG A 140 -15.91 -13.73 -0.96
CA ARG A 140 -16.67 -14.15 -2.15
C ARG A 140 -16.54 -15.63 -2.55
N LYS A 141 -15.74 -16.44 -1.85
CA LYS A 141 -15.65 -17.89 -2.08
C LYS A 141 -16.84 -18.58 -1.43
N MET A 142 -17.59 -19.33 -2.22
CA MET A 142 -18.71 -20.13 -1.72
C MET A 142 -18.16 -21.37 -0.99
N MET A 143 -18.31 -21.40 0.32
CA MET A 143 -17.92 -22.50 1.20
C MET A 143 -19.12 -23.42 1.46
N ALA A 144 -18.89 -24.73 1.56
CA ALA A 144 -19.89 -25.62 2.11
C ALA A 144 -20.12 -25.29 3.59
N GLN A 145 -21.27 -25.68 4.14
CA GLN A 145 -21.60 -25.38 5.53
C GLN A 145 -20.52 -25.83 6.53
N GLY A 146 -20.01 -27.05 6.39
CA GLY A 146 -18.93 -27.56 7.26
C GLY A 146 -17.65 -26.73 7.16
N ASP A 147 -17.23 -26.37 5.95
CA ASP A 147 -16.04 -25.54 5.71
C ASP A 147 -16.22 -24.14 6.30
N PHE A 148 -17.42 -23.55 6.15
CA PHE A 148 -17.73 -22.25 6.72
C PHE A 148 -17.74 -22.29 8.25
N ALA A 149 -18.32 -23.33 8.86
CA ALA A 149 -18.30 -23.51 10.31
C ALA A 149 -16.87 -23.62 10.83
N ALA A 150 -16.02 -24.43 10.19
CA ALA A 150 -14.62 -24.56 10.56
C ALA A 150 -13.88 -23.21 10.41
N PHE A 151 -14.11 -22.49 9.32
CA PHE A 151 -13.51 -21.17 9.09
C PHE A 151 -13.92 -20.15 10.16
N ILE A 152 -15.20 -20.14 10.57
CA ILE A 152 -15.68 -19.25 11.62
C ILE A 152 -15.10 -19.64 12.99
N GLU A 153 -14.97 -20.93 13.29
CA GLU A 153 -14.37 -21.42 14.54
C GLU A 153 -12.88 -21.05 14.65
N ASP A 154 -12.11 -21.27 13.58
CA ASP A 154 -10.67 -20.96 13.53
C ASP A 154 -10.39 -19.45 13.67
N ASN A 155 -11.37 -18.61 13.33
CA ASN A 155 -11.26 -17.16 13.34
C ASN A 155 -12.24 -16.48 14.32
N LEU A 156 -12.73 -17.21 15.34
CA LEU A 156 -13.74 -16.70 16.27
C LEU A 156 -13.31 -15.41 16.98
N SER A 157 -12.01 -15.28 17.29
CA SER A 157 -11.44 -14.10 17.94
C SER A 157 -11.43 -12.83 17.06
N ASP A 158 -11.71 -12.97 15.76
CA ASP A 158 -11.88 -11.85 14.83
C ASP A 158 -13.32 -11.31 14.86
N LEU A 159 -14.29 -12.06 15.36
CA LEU A 159 -15.68 -11.65 15.33
C LEU A 159 -16.00 -10.67 16.45
N CYS A 160 -16.84 -9.68 16.15
CA CYS A 160 -17.27 -8.69 17.13
C CYS A 160 -18.75 -8.32 16.94
N VAL A 161 -19.29 -7.63 17.94
CA VAL A 161 -20.60 -6.97 17.82
C VAL A 161 -20.39 -5.65 17.06
N LEU A 162 -21.28 -5.34 16.11
CA LEU A 162 -21.27 -4.07 15.39
C LEU A 162 -22.07 -3.03 16.16
N GLU A 163 -21.40 -2.29 17.03
CA GLU A 163 -22.02 -1.16 17.73
C GLU A 163 -22.21 0.03 16.78
N GLY A 164 -23.42 0.62 16.77
CA GLY A 164 -23.72 1.81 15.97
C GLY A 164 -23.85 1.59 14.46
N PHE A 165 -23.77 0.35 13.97
CA PHE A 165 -24.03 0.02 12.57
C PHE A 165 -25.54 -0.10 12.31
N THR A 166 -26.05 0.71 11.39
CA THR A 166 -27.43 0.58 10.89
C THR A 166 -27.42 -0.23 9.60
N PRO A 167 -27.88 -1.49 9.62
CA PRO A 167 -27.88 -2.34 8.43
C PRO A 167 -28.81 -1.77 7.36
N PRO A 168 -28.40 -1.79 6.07
CA PRO A 168 -29.26 -1.42 4.96
C PRO A 168 -30.57 -2.21 5.00
N PHE A 169 -31.68 -1.52 4.71
CA PHE A 169 -33.03 -2.11 4.65
C PHE A 169 -33.52 -2.76 5.95
N GLY A 170 -32.92 -2.46 7.11
CA GLY A 170 -33.31 -3.02 8.40
C GLY A 170 -33.04 -4.51 8.54
N THR A 171 -32.06 -5.03 7.77
CA THR A 171 -31.69 -6.44 7.76
C THR A 171 -31.00 -6.86 9.06
N ALA A 172 -31.09 -8.14 9.43
CA ALA A 172 -30.58 -8.61 10.72
C ALA A 172 -29.04 -8.67 10.77
N VAL A 173 -28.47 -8.34 11.94
CA VAL A 173 -27.03 -8.43 12.25
C VAL A 173 -26.81 -9.55 13.25
N ALA A 174 -25.93 -10.49 12.93
CA ALA A 174 -25.54 -11.59 13.81
C ALA A 174 -24.52 -11.13 14.86
N THR A 175 -24.71 -11.58 16.10
CA THR A 175 -23.61 -11.62 17.07
C THR A 175 -22.63 -12.76 16.72
N PRO A 176 -21.41 -12.79 17.30
CA PRO A 176 -20.50 -13.92 17.13
C PRO A 176 -21.13 -15.27 17.50
N ALA A 177 -21.98 -15.31 18.53
CA ALA A 177 -22.68 -16.52 18.96
C ALA A 177 -23.76 -16.95 17.95
N ASP A 178 -24.51 -15.99 17.38
CA ASP A 178 -25.51 -16.26 16.35
C ASP A 178 -24.83 -16.81 15.09
N LEU A 179 -23.72 -16.20 14.67
CA LEU A 179 -22.98 -16.63 13.48
C LEU A 179 -22.41 -18.04 13.64
N LEU A 180 -21.85 -18.36 14.80
CA LEU A 180 -21.36 -19.70 15.10
C LEU A 180 -22.49 -20.73 15.07
N THR A 181 -23.61 -20.43 15.73
CA THR A 181 -24.80 -21.30 15.74
C THR A 181 -25.33 -21.54 14.32
N LEU A 182 -25.42 -20.47 13.52
CA LEU A 182 -25.88 -20.53 12.14
C LEU A 182 -24.94 -21.36 11.25
N SER A 183 -23.62 -21.18 11.42
CA SER A 183 -22.64 -21.91 10.64
C SER A 183 -22.72 -23.43 10.87
N ARG A 184 -23.03 -23.86 12.10
CA ARG A 184 -23.11 -25.28 12.50
C ARG A 184 -24.43 -25.96 12.17
N GLY A 185 -25.55 -25.25 12.31
CA GLY A 185 -26.86 -25.88 12.54
C GLY A 185 -27.99 -25.50 11.59
N LEU A 186 -27.69 -24.85 10.47
CA LEU A 186 -28.72 -24.54 9.48
C LEU A 186 -29.15 -25.81 8.71
N GLU A 187 -30.11 -26.56 9.24
CA GLU A 187 -30.82 -27.59 8.48
C GLU A 187 -31.85 -26.91 7.56
N VAL A 188 -31.50 -26.75 6.28
CA VAL A 188 -32.47 -26.27 5.28
C VAL A 188 -33.38 -27.44 4.92
N ARG A 189 -34.56 -27.54 5.55
CA ARG A 189 -35.66 -28.31 4.97
C ARG A 189 -36.18 -27.55 3.77
N VAL A 190 -35.70 -27.90 2.58
CA VAL A 190 -36.21 -27.35 1.32
C VAL A 190 -37.62 -27.92 1.09
N ASN A 191 -38.62 -27.36 1.77
CA ASN A 191 -39.99 -27.46 1.31
C ASN A 191 -40.14 -26.46 0.16
N GLN A 192 -39.80 -26.89 -1.06
CA GLN A 192 -40.13 -26.16 -2.28
C GLN A 192 -41.66 -26.15 -2.46
N THR A 193 -42.35 -25.27 -1.74
CA THR A 193 -43.73 -24.93 -2.05
C THR A 193 -43.72 -23.78 -3.04
N VAL A 194 -43.64 -24.10 -4.33
CA VAL A 194 -44.01 -23.17 -5.41
C VAL A 194 -45.52 -22.94 -5.30
N ARG A 195 -45.95 -21.96 -4.49
CA ARG A 195 -47.35 -21.51 -4.50
C ARG A 195 -47.57 -20.67 -5.74
N ASN A 196 -47.90 -21.34 -6.84
CA ASN A 196 -48.45 -20.71 -8.03
C ASN A 196 -49.86 -20.18 -7.68
N ALA A 197 -49.93 -18.98 -7.09
CA ALA A 197 -51.20 -18.32 -6.81
C ALA A 197 -51.71 -17.63 -8.09
N THR A 198 -52.18 -18.42 -9.05
CA THR A 198 -52.95 -17.89 -10.18
C THR A 198 -54.29 -17.37 -9.68
N ARG A 199 -54.37 -16.05 -9.40
CA ARG A 199 -55.65 -15.35 -9.36
C ARG A 199 -56.11 -15.19 -10.81
N LEU A 200 -57.01 -16.10 -11.24
CA LEU A 200 -57.58 -16.25 -12.59
C LEU A 200 -58.35 -15.02 -13.15
N ALA A 201 -58.18 -13.82 -12.58
CA ALA A 201 -58.93 -12.63 -12.98
C ALA A 201 -58.12 -11.56 -13.73
N THR A 202 -56.78 -11.52 -13.62
CA THR A 202 -56.02 -10.35 -14.14
C THR A 202 -54.72 -10.65 -14.90
N GLY A 203 -54.33 -11.91 -15.11
CA GLY A 203 -53.22 -12.28 -16.01
C GLY A 203 -51.83 -11.78 -15.60
N GLU A 204 -51.67 -11.17 -14.42
CA GLU A 204 -50.38 -10.70 -13.91
C GLU A 204 -49.72 -11.82 -13.08
N VAL A 205 -48.52 -12.24 -13.50
CA VAL A 205 -47.73 -13.27 -12.82
C VAL A 205 -46.84 -12.61 -11.78
N SER A 206 -47.21 -12.71 -10.50
CA SER A 206 -46.32 -12.38 -9.39
C SER A 206 -45.63 -13.66 -8.89
N LEU A 207 -44.33 -13.79 -9.20
CA LEU A 207 -43.47 -14.85 -8.71
C LEU A 207 -42.92 -14.46 -7.32
N THR A 208 -43.62 -14.82 -6.25
CA THR A 208 -43.11 -14.67 -4.87
C THR A 208 -42.38 -15.95 -4.46
N PHE A 209 -41.04 -15.91 -4.46
CA PHE A 209 -40.21 -16.99 -3.90
C PHE A 209 -40.11 -16.81 -2.38
N THR A 210 -41.01 -17.42 -1.61
CA THR A 210 -40.87 -17.47 -0.15
C THR A 210 -40.04 -18.70 0.23
N THR A 211 -38.82 -18.49 0.74
CA THR A 211 -38.02 -19.55 1.35
C THR A 211 -38.34 -19.55 2.85
N GLU A 212 -39.24 -20.40 3.31
CA GLU A 212 -39.52 -20.58 4.74
C GLU A 212 -38.42 -21.46 5.36
N ASN A 213 -37.41 -20.85 5.96
CA ASN A 213 -36.44 -21.57 6.78
C ASN A 213 -37.04 -21.76 8.17
N THR A 214 -37.16 -23.00 8.64
CA THR A 214 -37.67 -23.32 9.99
C THR A 214 -36.54 -23.92 10.83
N ARG A 215 -36.38 -23.43 12.06
CA ARG A 215 -35.45 -23.97 13.06
C ARG A 215 -36.00 -25.31 13.58
N GLN A 216 -35.19 -26.11 14.28
CA GLN A 216 -35.58 -27.45 14.79
C GLN A 216 -36.82 -27.42 15.71
N ASP A 217 -37.11 -26.28 16.31
CA ASP A 217 -38.26 -25.99 17.18
C ASP A 217 -39.51 -25.47 16.43
N GLY A 218 -39.45 -25.31 15.10
CA GLY A 218 -40.55 -24.80 14.28
C GLY A 218 -40.67 -23.27 14.20
N SER A 219 -39.75 -22.51 14.80
CA SER A 219 -39.68 -21.05 14.66
C SER A 219 -39.09 -20.61 13.31
N GLU A 220 -39.50 -19.43 12.84
CA GLU A 220 -38.96 -18.83 11.62
C GLU A 220 -37.48 -18.50 11.80
N LEU A 221 -36.63 -19.09 10.95
CA LEU A 221 -35.19 -18.92 10.98
C LEU A 221 -34.80 -17.74 10.10
N ILE A 222 -34.74 -16.55 10.70
CA ILE A 222 -34.18 -15.37 10.06
C ILE A 222 -32.67 -15.54 10.01
N VAL A 223 -32.13 -15.78 8.81
CA VAL A 223 -30.69 -15.79 8.56
C VAL A 223 -30.21 -14.35 8.55
N PRO A 224 -29.31 -13.94 9.47
CA PRO A 224 -28.74 -12.61 9.44
C PRO A 224 -27.97 -12.34 8.16
N GLU A 225 -28.02 -11.10 7.67
CA GLU A 225 -27.28 -10.68 6.47
C GLU A 225 -25.96 -10.03 6.79
N TRP A 226 -25.69 -9.73 8.07
CA TRP A 226 -24.52 -8.96 8.49
C TRP A 226 -23.87 -9.59 9.72
N PHE A 227 -22.57 -9.42 9.86
CA PHE A 227 -21.82 -9.69 11.10
C PHE A 227 -20.63 -8.74 11.21
N GLY A 228 -20.07 -8.62 12.40
CA GLY A 228 -18.91 -7.75 12.66
C GLY A 228 -17.59 -8.49 12.61
N LEU A 229 -16.60 -7.86 11.98
CA LEU A 229 -15.21 -8.29 11.98
C LEU A 229 -14.34 -7.21 12.63
N ARG A 230 -13.51 -7.58 13.60
CA ARG A 230 -12.50 -6.74 14.21
C ARG A 230 -11.11 -7.32 13.98
N VAL A 231 -10.41 -6.79 12.97
CA VAL A 231 -9.06 -7.24 12.60
C VAL A 231 -8.15 -6.04 12.33
N PRO A 232 -6.83 -6.14 12.55
CA PRO A 232 -5.89 -5.14 12.04
C PRO A 232 -5.66 -5.35 10.53
N VAL A 233 -5.68 -4.28 9.73
CA VAL A 233 -5.37 -4.38 8.28
C VAL A 233 -3.90 -4.72 8.11
N PHE A 234 -3.06 -3.94 8.78
CA PHE A 234 -1.61 -3.99 8.68
C PHE A 234 -1.01 -4.47 10.00
N ALA A 235 0.16 -5.11 9.93
CA ALA A 235 0.90 -5.51 11.12
C ALA A 235 1.26 -4.29 11.98
N GLY A 236 0.96 -4.36 13.28
CA GLY A 236 1.19 -3.26 14.23
C GLY A 236 0.16 -2.12 14.19
N ALA A 237 -0.83 -2.18 13.29
CA ALA A 237 -1.93 -1.21 13.26
C ALA A 237 -3.03 -1.56 14.28
N GLU A 238 -3.77 -0.55 14.73
CA GLU A 238 -4.95 -0.75 15.57
C GLU A 238 -6.04 -1.51 14.77
N PRO A 239 -6.72 -2.50 15.37
CA PRO A 239 -7.82 -3.20 14.71
C PRO A 239 -8.98 -2.27 14.37
N PHE A 240 -9.49 -2.37 13.14
CA PHE A 240 -10.70 -1.70 12.71
C PHE A 240 -11.89 -2.65 12.85
N VAL A 241 -13.07 -2.07 13.06
CA VAL A 241 -14.34 -2.81 13.03
C VAL A 241 -15.00 -2.62 11.68
N LEU A 242 -15.38 -3.72 11.04
CA LEU A 242 -15.93 -3.73 9.70
C LEU A 242 -17.23 -4.53 9.66
N PRO A 243 -18.31 -3.95 9.10
CA PRO A 243 -19.48 -4.71 8.74
C PRO A 243 -19.17 -5.65 7.58
N VAL A 244 -19.55 -6.92 7.73
CA VAL A 244 -19.37 -7.94 6.71
C VAL A 244 -20.74 -8.49 6.34
N ARG A 245 -21.04 -8.49 5.04
CA ARG A 245 -22.29 -9.03 4.53
C ARG A 245 -22.16 -10.54 4.36
N LEU A 246 -23.01 -11.28 5.06
CA LEU A 246 -23.19 -12.71 4.86
C LEU A 246 -24.10 -12.95 3.66
N ARG A 247 -23.70 -13.88 2.79
CA ARG A 247 -24.49 -14.39 1.69
C ARG A 247 -24.59 -15.90 1.80
N TYR A 248 -25.71 -16.43 1.35
CA TYR A 248 -25.87 -17.86 1.21
C TYR A 248 -26.64 -18.19 -0.07
N LYS A 249 -26.47 -19.42 -0.52
CA LYS A 249 -27.34 -20.02 -1.55
C LYS A 249 -27.64 -21.46 -1.18
N VAL A 250 -28.83 -21.92 -1.55
CA VAL A 250 -29.20 -23.33 -1.49
C VAL A 250 -29.09 -23.89 -2.90
N ALA A 251 -28.29 -24.94 -3.08
CA ALA A 251 -28.16 -25.66 -4.35
C ALA A 251 -28.03 -27.16 -4.05
N ASP A 252 -28.74 -27.99 -4.79
CA ASP A 252 -28.70 -29.46 -4.65
C ASP A 252 -28.99 -29.96 -3.22
N GLY A 253 -29.90 -29.28 -2.51
CA GLY A 253 -30.24 -29.61 -1.12
C GLY A 253 -29.18 -29.22 -0.09
N ALA A 254 -28.09 -28.57 -0.49
CA ALA A 254 -27.03 -28.11 0.39
C ALA A 254 -26.93 -26.58 0.41
N ILE A 255 -26.66 -26.03 1.59
CA ILE A 255 -26.37 -24.60 1.73
C ILE A 255 -24.87 -24.32 1.54
N LYS A 256 -24.58 -23.23 0.84
CA LYS A 256 -23.23 -22.66 0.73
C LYS A 256 -23.23 -21.21 1.19
N PHE A 257 -22.23 -20.84 1.97
CA PHE A 257 -22.04 -19.49 2.50
C PHE A 257 -20.90 -18.78 1.77
N ALA A 258 -21.00 -17.47 1.66
CA ALA A 258 -19.90 -16.58 1.33
C ALA A 258 -20.10 -15.28 2.10
N TYR A 259 -19.07 -14.45 2.14
CA TYR A 259 -19.19 -13.13 2.73
C TYR A 259 -18.50 -12.09 1.87
N LEU A 260 -18.88 -10.83 2.08
CA LEU A 260 -18.34 -9.68 1.38
C LEU A 260 -18.10 -8.55 2.38
N PHE A 261 -16.97 -7.88 2.25
CA PHE A 261 -16.70 -6.69 3.03
C PHE A 261 -17.58 -5.52 2.57
N HIS A 262 -18.06 -4.74 3.53
CA HIS A 262 -18.80 -3.52 3.25
C HIS A 262 -17.89 -2.30 3.39
N ASP A 263 -17.86 -1.47 2.35
CA ASP A 263 -17.09 -0.22 2.31
C ASP A 263 -15.60 -0.40 2.66
N PHE A 264 -15.02 -1.52 2.24
CA PHE A 264 -13.62 -1.87 2.51
C PHE A 264 -12.66 -0.80 1.96
N ASP A 265 -12.92 -0.30 0.75
CA ASP A 265 -12.12 0.75 0.11
C ASP A 265 -12.04 2.00 0.99
N ARG A 266 -13.18 2.44 1.52
CA ARG A 266 -13.27 3.60 2.42
C ARG A 266 -12.51 3.37 3.72
N MET A 267 -12.65 2.19 4.31
CA MET A 267 -11.92 1.83 5.53
C MET A 267 -10.39 1.83 5.28
N LEU A 268 -9.93 1.34 4.13
CA LEU A 268 -8.53 1.41 3.74
C LEU A 268 -8.04 2.85 3.57
N GLU A 269 -8.83 3.70 2.90
CA GLU A 269 -8.52 5.13 2.77
C GLU A 269 -8.39 5.80 4.13
N ASP A 270 -9.31 5.53 5.06
CA ASP A 270 -9.27 6.08 6.42
C ASP A 270 -8.04 5.59 7.20
N THR A 271 -7.69 4.31 7.07
CA THR A 271 -6.49 3.72 7.69
C THR A 271 -5.21 4.36 7.16
N VAL A 272 -5.12 4.55 5.86
CA VAL A 272 -3.97 5.21 5.21
C VAL A 272 -3.88 6.67 5.63
N ARG A 273 -5.01 7.38 5.63
CA ARG A 273 -5.07 8.79 6.06
C ARG A 273 -4.62 8.95 7.50
N ALA A 274 -5.03 8.05 8.41
CA ALA A 274 -4.57 8.04 9.79
C ALA A 274 -3.05 7.81 9.92
N ALA A 275 -2.46 6.96 9.07
CA ALA A 275 -1.01 6.78 9.03
C ALA A 275 -0.29 8.05 8.54
N ILE A 276 -0.80 8.69 7.48
CA ILE A 276 -0.27 9.97 6.96
C ILE A 276 -0.36 11.06 8.04
N ASP A 277 -1.48 11.17 8.73
CA ASP A 277 -1.67 12.16 9.80
C ASP A 277 -0.74 11.90 10.98
N THR A 278 -0.46 10.64 11.31
CA THR A 278 0.54 10.28 12.32
C THR A 278 1.93 10.77 11.92
N VAL A 279 2.33 10.58 10.66
CA VAL A 279 3.62 11.09 10.13
C VAL A 279 3.65 12.61 10.12
N ARG A 280 2.56 13.25 9.69
CA ARG A 280 2.41 14.72 9.68
C ARG A 280 2.55 15.32 11.09
N LYS A 281 1.99 14.67 12.11
CA LYS A 281 2.14 15.09 13.51
C LYS A 281 3.57 14.92 14.03
N ALA A 282 4.25 13.84 13.64
CA ALA A 282 5.62 13.57 14.08
C ALA A 282 6.68 14.45 13.38
N HIS A 283 6.40 14.87 12.14
CA HIS A 283 7.27 15.73 11.33
C HIS A 283 6.49 16.91 10.74
N PRO A 284 6.03 17.87 11.56
CA PRO A 284 5.20 18.99 11.11
C PRO A 284 5.97 19.98 10.23
N ASP A 285 7.29 19.92 10.25
CA ASP A 285 8.22 20.72 9.46
C ASP A 285 8.41 20.20 8.03
N LEU A 286 8.05 18.94 7.76
CA LEU A 286 8.28 18.32 6.46
C LEU A 286 7.08 18.48 5.53
N HIS A 287 7.38 18.73 4.25
CA HIS A 287 6.36 18.78 3.22
C HIS A 287 5.91 17.36 2.84
N ILE A 288 4.60 17.13 2.84
CA ILE A 288 3.98 15.87 2.42
C ILE A 288 3.16 16.12 1.16
N VAL A 289 3.53 15.45 0.08
CA VAL A 289 2.82 15.42 -1.19
C VAL A 289 1.95 14.15 -1.24
N GLU A 290 0.65 14.31 -1.47
CA GLU A 290 -0.23 13.18 -1.79
C GLU A 290 -0.03 12.82 -3.26
N GLY A 291 0.80 11.80 -3.51
CA GLY A 291 1.26 11.44 -4.84
C GLY A 291 2.47 10.51 -4.83
N SER A 292 3.00 10.27 -6.03
CA SER A 292 4.20 9.47 -6.23
C SER A 292 5.32 10.33 -6.80
N ALA A 293 6.55 10.09 -6.37
CA ALA A 293 7.77 10.68 -6.97
C ALA A 293 8.35 9.79 -8.09
N ASP A 294 7.51 8.91 -8.67
CA ASP A 294 7.89 7.91 -9.66
C ASP A 294 7.42 8.36 -11.05
#